data_AF-A0A9D1NIZ2-F1
#
_entry.id   AF-A0A9D1NIZ2-F1
#
_cell.length_a   1.000
_cell.length_b   1.000
_cell.length_c   1.000
_cell.angle_alpha   90.00
_cell.angle_beta   90.00
_cell.angle_gamma   90.00
#
_symmetry.space_group_name_H-M   'P 1'
#
loop_
_entity.id
_entity.type
_entity.pdbx_description
1 polymer ?
#
loop_
_entity_poly.entity_id
_entity_poly.type
_entity_poly.pdbx_seq_one_letter_code
_entity_poly.pdbx_strand_id
1 'polypeptide(L)'
;MNACSLNRAEMLVAATRELSAAADALNFSDPVACVYNPLDYAREPHEAYLRRYGNGKKRVVFLGMNPGPFGMAQTGVPFGEIGAVRDWLG
;
A
#
# COMPACT_ATOMS: atom_id res chain seq x y z
N MET A 1 1.84 5.80 -31.95
CA MET A 1 0.88 5.83 -30.83
C MET A 1 1.69 6.12 -29.57
N ASN A 2 1.63 7.36 -29.07
CA ASN A 2 2.44 7.79 -27.93
C ASN A 2 1.97 7.05 -26.68
N ALA A 3 2.88 6.32 -26.03
CA ALA A 3 2.68 5.86 -24.67
C ALA A 3 2.50 7.11 -23.80
N CYS A 4 1.26 7.38 -23.40
CA CYS A 4 0.97 8.34 -22.34
C CYS A 4 1.80 7.89 -21.14
N SER A 5 2.82 8.65 -20.73
CA SER A 5 3.58 8.27 -19.55
C SER A 5 2.61 8.28 -18.38
N LEU A 6 2.26 7.10 -17.86
CA LEU A 6 1.47 6.99 -16.66
C LEU A 6 2.11 7.87 -15.60
N ASN A 7 1.31 8.70 -14.93
CA ASN A 7 1.81 9.47 -13.81
C ASN A 7 2.39 8.48 -12.77
N ARG A 8 3.41 8.89 -12.00
CA ARG A 8 4.11 7.96 -11.09
C ARG A 8 3.18 7.32 -10.07
N ALA A 9 2.14 8.01 -9.65
CA ALA A 9 1.13 7.47 -8.75
C ALA A 9 0.41 6.24 -9.35
N GLU A 10 -0.01 6.30 -10.61
CA GLU A 10 -0.64 5.14 -11.27
C GLU A 10 0.36 4.00 -11.49
N MET A 11 1.64 4.29 -11.70
CA MET A 11 2.68 3.24 -11.71
C MET A 11 2.80 2.57 -10.33
N LEU A 12 2.73 3.34 -9.24
CA LEU A 12 2.75 2.79 -7.88
C LEU A 12 1.50 1.95 -7.62
N VAL A 13 0.30 2.43 -8.02
CA VAL A 13 -0.96 1.68 -7.89
C VAL A 13 -0.88 0.35 -8.65
N ALA A 14 -0.37 0.36 -9.89
CA ALA A 14 -0.19 -0.86 -10.67
C ALA A 14 0.78 -1.83 -9.96
N ALA A 15 1.92 -1.33 -9.48
CA ALA A 15 2.90 -2.14 -8.77
C ALA A 15 2.34 -2.74 -7.47
N THR A 16 1.53 -2.01 -6.70
CA THR A 16 0.93 -2.53 -5.47
C THR A 16 -0.16 -3.56 -5.74
N ARG A 17 -0.92 -3.41 -6.84
CA ARG A 17 -1.88 -4.43 -7.28
C ARG A 17 -1.18 -5.72 -7.73
N GLU A 18 -0.10 -5.59 -8.49
CA GLU A 18 0.72 -6.73 -8.90
C GLU A 18 1.31 -7.46 -7.69
N LEU A 19 1.89 -6.71 -6.74
CA LEU A 19 2.40 -7.28 -5.49
C LEU A 19 1.31 -7.97 -4.67
N SER A 20 0.12 -7.37 -4.54
CA SER A 20 -1.00 -7.96 -3.82
C SER A 20 -1.37 -9.31 -4.42
N ALA A 21 -1.57 -9.36 -5.75
CA ALA A 21 -1.93 -10.60 -6.43
C ALA A 21 -0.83 -11.67 -6.32
N ALA A 22 0.43 -11.28 -6.41
CA ALA A 22 1.56 -12.20 -6.24
C ALA A 22 1.64 -12.75 -4.80
N ALA A 23 1.38 -11.90 -3.80
CA ALA A 23 1.37 -12.30 -2.39
C ALA A 23 0.19 -13.24 -2.08
N ASP A 24 -1.00 -12.97 -2.62
CA ASP A 24 -2.19 -13.80 -2.44
C ASP A 24 -2.05 -15.20 -3.08
N ALA A 25 -1.14 -15.35 -4.05
CA ALA A 25 -0.84 -16.64 -4.67
C ALA A 25 0.14 -17.51 -3.84
N LEU A 26 0.75 -16.96 -2.78
CA LEU A 26 1.67 -17.70 -1.93
C LEU A 26 0.92 -18.63 -0.96
N ASN A 27 1.48 -19.81 -0.75
CA ASN A 27 1.02 -20.74 0.27
C ASN A 27 1.99 -20.71 1.45
N PHE A 28 1.44 -20.62 2.65
CA PHE A 28 2.20 -20.64 3.90
C PHE A 28 1.88 -21.91 4.67
N SER A 29 2.91 -22.48 5.29
CA SER A 29 2.79 -23.65 6.16
C SER A 29 2.83 -23.23 7.63
N ASP A 30 2.70 -24.21 8.53
CA ASP A 30 2.93 -24.03 9.95
C ASP A 30 4.26 -23.29 10.23
N PRO A 31 4.29 -22.36 11.21
CA PRO A 31 3.24 -22.05 12.19
C PRO A 31 2.28 -20.91 11.76
N VAL A 32 2.21 -20.55 10.48
CA VAL A 32 1.37 -19.43 10.01
C VAL A 32 -0.10 -19.83 10.01
N ALA A 33 -0.86 -19.37 11.01
CA ALA A 33 -2.29 -19.66 11.13
C ALA A 33 -3.18 -18.70 10.33
N CYS A 34 -2.76 -17.45 10.17
CA CYS A 34 -3.54 -16.40 9.50
C CYS A 34 -2.62 -15.51 8.67
N VAL A 35 -3.10 -15.08 7.50
CA VAL A 35 -2.42 -14.12 6.62
C VAL A 35 -3.41 -13.01 6.27
N TYR A 36 -3.02 -11.76 6.51
CA TYR A 36 -3.81 -10.58 6.14
C TYR A 36 -3.08 -9.81 5.06
N ASN A 37 -3.80 -9.46 4.00
CA ASN A 37 -3.28 -8.60 2.94
C ASN A 37 -4.04 -7.27 2.89
N PRO A 38 -3.54 -6.21 3.58
CA PRO A 38 -4.19 -4.90 3.56
C PRO A 38 -4.18 -4.23 2.18
N LEU A 39 -3.32 -4.67 1.25
CA LEU A 39 -3.35 -4.16 -0.12
C LEU A 39 -4.59 -4.63 -0.89
N ASP A 40 -5.23 -5.72 -0.44
CA ASP A 40 -6.48 -6.24 -1.01
C ASP A 40 -7.72 -5.61 -0.34
N TYR A 41 -7.86 -5.77 0.99
CA TYR A 41 -9.07 -5.33 1.70
C TYR A 41 -9.09 -3.83 2.04
N ALA A 42 -7.94 -3.18 2.15
CA ALA A 42 -7.82 -1.73 2.37
C ALA A 42 -7.23 -1.01 1.14
N ARG A 43 -7.50 -1.57 -0.06
CA ARG A 43 -7.01 -1.07 -1.35
C ARG A 43 -7.41 0.38 -1.62
N GLU A 44 -8.67 0.73 -1.38
CA GLU A 44 -9.18 2.08 -1.67
C GLU A 44 -8.40 3.18 -0.93
N PRO A 45 -8.26 3.14 0.42
CA PRO A 45 -7.46 4.16 1.11
C PRO A 45 -5.96 4.07 0.77
N HIS A 46 -5.43 2.87 0.49
CA HIS A 46 -4.05 2.72 0.05
C HIS A 46 -3.79 3.42 -1.30
N GLU A 47 -4.65 3.21 -2.29
CA GLU A 47 -4.51 3.87 -3.58
C GLU A 47 -4.77 5.39 -3.48
N ALA A 48 -5.68 5.83 -2.62
CA ALA A 48 -5.89 7.24 -2.34
C ALA A 48 -4.60 7.90 -1.79
N TYR A 49 -3.92 7.24 -0.84
CA TYR A 49 -2.62 7.68 -0.32
C TYR A 49 -1.56 7.78 -1.43
N LEU A 50 -1.44 6.76 -2.30
CA LEU A 50 -0.49 6.77 -3.41
C LEU A 50 -0.77 7.87 -4.43
N ARG A 51 -2.04 8.08 -4.80
CA ARG A 51 -2.45 9.15 -5.72
C ARG A 51 -2.17 10.53 -5.15
N ARG A 52 -2.41 10.73 -3.85
CA ARG A 52 -2.22 12.01 -3.17
C ARG A 52 -0.76 12.34 -2.92
N TYR A 53 0.06 11.38 -2.47
CA TYR A 53 1.41 11.65 -1.97
C TYR A 53 2.54 11.02 -2.79
N GLY A 54 2.24 10.01 -3.61
CA GLY A 54 3.22 9.23 -4.37
C GLY A 54 3.71 9.90 -5.65
N ASN A 55 3.04 10.94 -6.16
CA ASN A 55 3.44 11.58 -7.40
C ASN A 55 4.74 12.41 -7.26
N GLY A 56 5.45 12.60 -8.37
CA GLY A 56 6.73 13.32 -8.44
C GLY A 56 7.94 12.47 -8.02
N LYS A 57 9.15 12.97 -8.29
CA LYS A 57 10.40 12.29 -7.92
C LYS A 57 10.68 12.51 -6.43
N LYS A 58 10.93 11.44 -5.67
CA LYS A 58 11.38 11.52 -4.27
C LYS A 58 12.89 11.26 -4.20
N ARG A 59 13.59 11.99 -3.32
CA ARG A 59 15.03 11.76 -3.04
C ARG A 59 15.26 10.71 -1.95
N VAL A 60 14.26 10.52 -1.10
CA VAL A 60 14.31 9.68 0.09
C VAL A 60 13.06 8.81 0.10
N VAL A 61 13.22 7.55 0.51
CA VAL A 61 12.14 6.60 0.76
C VAL A 61 12.32 6.07 2.17
N PHE A 62 11.30 6.24 3.01
CA PHE A 62 11.22 5.55 4.30
C PHE A 62 10.62 4.16 4.06
N LEU A 63 11.30 3.12 4.52
CA LEU A 63 10.91 1.73 4.30
C LEU A 63 10.74 1.03 5.65
N GLY A 64 9.50 0.62 5.94
CA GLY A 64 9.19 -0.26 7.07
C GLY A 64 9.38 -1.73 6.71
N MET A 65 9.13 -2.63 7.67
CA MET A 65 9.22 -4.08 7.46
C MET A 65 7.92 -4.65 6.89
N ASN A 66 6.80 -4.47 7.60
CA ASN A 66 5.48 -5.01 7.23
C ASN A 66 4.36 -4.28 8.01
N PRO A 67 3.08 -4.46 7.65
CA PRO A 67 1.95 -3.86 8.35
C PRO A 67 1.89 -4.26 9.84
N GLY A 68 1.77 -3.28 10.73
CA GLY A 68 1.41 -3.50 12.13
C GLY A 68 -0.11 -3.65 12.32
N PRO A 69 -0.59 -4.40 13.33
CA PRO A 69 -1.99 -4.76 13.48
C PRO A 69 -2.93 -3.57 13.76
N PHE A 70 -2.41 -2.48 14.34
CA PHE A 70 -3.19 -1.28 14.70
C PHE A 70 -2.86 -0.05 13.84
N GLY A 71 -2.12 -0.26 12.75
CA GLY A 71 -1.74 0.80 11.82
C GLY A 71 -2.20 0.47 10.40
N MET A 72 -1.25 0.18 9.51
CA MET A 72 -1.51 -0.13 8.11
C MET A 72 -2.51 -1.29 7.91
N ALA A 73 -2.56 -2.27 8.82
CA ALA A 73 -3.55 -3.35 8.74
C ALA A 73 -5.00 -2.84 8.92
N GLN A 74 -5.22 -1.66 9.49
CA GLN A 74 -6.55 -1.06 9.63
C GLN A 74 -6.79 0.00 8.54
N THR A 75 -5.75 0.75 8.16
CA THR A 75 -5.89 1.98 7.37
C THR A 75 -5.43 1.85 5.92
N GLY A 76 -4.68 0.81 5.57
CA GLY A 76 -4.00 0.70 4.27
C GLY A 76 -2.82 1.67 4.09
N VAL A 77 -2.53 2.56 5.05
CA VAL A 77 -1.45 3.55 4.94
C VAL A 77 -0.19 3.08 5.69
N PRO A 78 1.03 3.16 5.10
CA PRO A 78 2.27 2.81 5.79
C PRO A 78 2.46 3.65 7.07
N PHE A 79 2.80 3.00 8.19
CA PHE A 79 2.85 3.63 9.52
C PHE A 79 1.55 4.36 9.92
N GLY A 80 0.41 3.95 9.36
CA GLY A 80 -0.86 4.67 9.45
C GLY A 80 -1.60 4.44 10.75
N GLU A 81 -1.14 5.05 11.85
CA GLU A 81 -1.95 5.27 13.05
C GLU A 81 -3.25 6.00 12.67
N ILE A 82 -4.38 5.57 13.24
CA ILE A 82 -5.72 5.93 12.75
C ILE A 82 -5.97 7.45 12.85
N GLY A 83 -5.64 8.07 13.98
CA GLY A 83 -5.79 9.51 14.17
C GLY A 83 -4.97 10.32 13.17
N ALA A 84 -3.69 9.98 12.99
CA ALA A 84 -2.82 10.65 12.03
C ALA A 84 -3.30 10.49 10.58
N VAL A 85 -3.79 9.30 10.19
CA VAL A 85 -4.34 9.11 8.84
C VAL A 85 -5.58 9.97 8.64
N ARG A 86 -6.56 9.89 9.55
CA ARG A 86 -7.83 10.61 9.41
C ARG A 86 -7.69 12.12 9.53
N ASP A 87 -6.96 12.58 10.53
CA ASP A 87 -6.99 13.99 10.95
C ASP A 87 -5.84 14.82 10.35
N TRP A 88 -4.75 14.17 9.90
CA TRP A 88 -3.59 14.88 9.32
C TRP A 88 -3.39 14.60 7.82
N LEU A 89 -3.48 13.35 7.38
CA LEU A 89 -3.43 13.03 5.94
C LEU A 89 -4.75 13.37 5.24
N GLY A 90 -5.87 13.09 5.91
CA GLY A 90 -7.23 13.26 5.40
C GLY A 90 -7.48 12.38 4.18
#